data_AF-A0A1C6PC06-F1
#
_entry.id   AF-A0A1C6PC06-F1
#
_cell.length_a   1.000
_cell.length_b   1.000
_cell.length_c   1.000
_cell.angle_alpha   90.00
_cell.angle_beta   90.00
_cell.angle_gamma   90.00
#
_symmetry.space_group_name_H-M   'P 1'
#
loop_
_entity.id
_entity.type
_entity.pdbx_description
1 polymer ?
#
loop_
_entity_poly.entity_id
_entity_poly.type
_entity_poly.pdbx_seq_one_letter_code
_entity_poly.pdbx_strand_id
1 'polypeptide(L)'
;MFLRRSVTAVAAATALCASAAPAASAAVRSAPSISTSASATSASATTTTVRSAAAGKKLPDALYGKADPKYDGVWRQSMALLALDAAGAEPARKAVEWLSGQQCEDGSFTAYRADPEAECDEKKSPGDTNATAAAVQALAAVGGEKEAVRKALAWLRSVQNEDGGWGYNPGSPSDANSVSVVIGAHAAAGRKPEKVTKDGKSPYDALTSFQLGCDAEDAERGAFAYQPGKDGKLAANEDATAAAVLAGAGSGFQAERQSDRPLKPLGCGKGKDDGKPLAPDDAADAGAAHLDSVLDKNGHHLLAVTPGAEGKPDYANTADAVIALAASGHRTEALKALDWLGAKLDSWDKAGSDPAALAGVMLAVHATGGDAAKLKDTELLERLVATGPEPARMPGEKAAGATAEKEDGDGGAVLRWSLVGTGLAAGAGVGFLISARRKRQGQ
;
A
#
# COMPACT_ATOMS: atom_id res chain seq x y z
N MET A 1 -0.16 -2.82 -6.16
CA MET A 1 1.13 -2.33 -5.62
C MET A 1 2.26 -3.37 -5.40
N PHE A 2 2.09 -4.67 -5.68
CA PHE A 2 3.18 -5.68 -5.50
C PHE A 2 4.02 -5.99 -6.74
N LEU A 3 4.72 -5.01 -7.33
CA LEU A 3 5.93 -5.29 -8.13
C LEU A 3 6.67 -4.01 -8.55
N ARG A 4 7.09 -3.15 -7.61
CA ARG A 4 7.99 -2.05 -7.97
C ARG A 4 9.44 -2.54 -8.02
N ARG A 5 9.76 -3.32 -9.07
CA ARG A 5 11.14 -3.39 -9.55
C ARG A 5 11.49 -1.99 -10.01
N SER A 6 12.50 -1.39 -9.39
CA SER A 6 13.13 -0.15 -9.82
C SER A 6 13.52 -0.26 -11.30
N VAL A 7 12.68 0.26 -12.20
CA VAL A 7 13.14 0.65 -13.52
C VAL A 7 13.62 2.07 -13.34
N THR A 8 14.94 2.20 -13.22
CA THR A 8 15.67 3.44 -13.45
C THR A 8 15.03 4.14 -14.64
N ALA A 9 14.56 5.37 -14.46
CA ALA A 9 14.08 6.20 -15.55
C ALA A 9 15.14 6.20 -16.66
N VAL A 10 14.89 5.49 -17.76
CA VAL A 10 15.67 5.69 -18.98
C VAL A 10 15.20 7.01 -19.55
N ALA A 11 15.86 8.08 -19.13
CA ALA A 11 15.89 9.30 -19.91
C ALA A 11 16.48 8.94 -21.27
N ALA A 12 15.63 8.83 -22.29
CA ALA A 12 16.04 8.73 -23.67
C ALA A 12 16.76 10.05 -24.05
N ALA A 13 18.08 10.07 -23.90
CA ALA A 13 18.94 11.07 -24.51
C ALA A 13 19.16 10.66 -25.97
N THR A 14 18.32 11.17 -26.87
CA THR A 14 18.58 11.15 -28.31
C THR A 14 19.73 12.11 -28.62
N ALA A 15 20.96 11.60 -28.60
CA ALA A 15 22.08 12.23 -29.28
C ALA A 15 22.06 11.79 -30.75
N LEU A 16 21.58 12.69 -31.63
CA LEU A 16 21.81 12.59 -33.07
C LEU A 16 23.32 12.70 -33.34
N CYS A 17 23.90 11.67 -33.93
CA CYS A 17 25.04 11.82 -34.82
C CYS A 17 24.73 11.06 -36.11
N ALA A 18 24.42 11.82 -37.16
CA ALA A 18 24.32 11.33 -38.52
C ALA A 18 25.72 11.15 -39.10
N SER A 19 26.00 10.00 -39.73
CA SER A 19 26.60 9.92 -41.08
C SER A 19 26.92 8.48 -41.49
N ALA A 20 26.30 8.05 -42.59
CA ALA A 20 26.80 7.22 -43.69
C ALA A 20 27.49 5.86 -43.39
N ALA A 21 26.86 4.78 -43.87
CA ALA A 21 27.52 3.56 -44.34
C ALA A 21 28.21 3.81 -45.71
N PRO A 22 29.12 2.96 -46.24
CA PRO A 22 28.80 1.56 -46.60
C PRO A 22 29.92 0.52 -46.39
N ALA A 23 29.52 -0.74 -46.60
CA ALA A 23 30.26 -1.99 -46.52
C ALA A 23 31.39 -2.18 -47.56
N ALA A 24 32.36 -3.06 -47.27
CA ALA A 24 32.96 -4.02 -48.23
C ALA A 24 34.00 -4.96 -47.58
N SER A 25 34.11 -6.17 -48.15
CA SER A 25 34.91 -7.33 -47.74
C SER A 25 36.35 -7.38 -48.32
N ALA A 26 37.17 -8.22 -47.68
CA ALA A 26 38.14 -9.19 -48.25
C ALA A 26 39.63 -8.83 -48.58
N ALA A 27 40.49 -9.75 -48.10
CA ALA A 27 41.67 -10.39 -48.73
C ALA A 27 43.10 -9.76 -48.73
N VAL A 28 43.97 -10.36 -47.90
CA VAL A 28 45.33 -10.96 -48.13
C VAL A 28 46.31 -10.37 -49.18
N ARG A 29 47.55 -10.00 -48.74
CA ARG A 29 48.89 -10.50 -49.23
C ARG A 29 50.13 -9.80 -48.58
N SER A 30 51.00 -10.63 -47.98
CA SER A 30 52.50 -10.70 -47.84
C SER A 30 53.38 -9.43 -48.04
N ALA A 31 54.26 -8.94 -47.14
CA ALA A 31 55.55 -9.41 -46.51
C ALA A 31 56.68 -8.33 -46.79
N PRO A 32 57.89 -8.26 -46.15
CA PRO A 32 58.56 -9.16 -45.18
C PRO A 32 59.24 -8.50 -43.93
N SER A 33 59.52 -9.37 -42.94
CA SER A 33 60.68 -9.49 -42.01
C SER A 33 61.30 -8.29 -41.28
N ILE A 34 61.28 -8.32 -39.94
CA ILE A 34 62.47 -8.32 -39.05
C ILE A 34 62.13 -9.11 -37.78
N SER A 35 62.97 -10.10 -37.48
CA SER A 35 62.92 -10.96 -36.30
C SER A 35 63.49 -10.22 -35.09
N THR A 36 62.73 -10.13 -33.99
CA THR A 36 63.31 -10.07 -32.64
C THR A 36 62.47 -10.92 -31.69
N SER A 37 63.14 -11.88 -31.07
CA SER A 37 62.63 -12.83 -30.09
C SER A 37 62.37 -12.15 -28.74
N ALA A 38 61.14 -12.21 -28.24
CA ALA A 38 60.84 -12.02 -26.83
C ALA A 38 59.59 -12.81 -26.42
N SER A 39 59.84 -13.85 -25.62
CA SER A 39 58.99 -14.51 -24.63
C SER A 39 57.47 -14.36 -24.73
N ALA A 40 56.81 -15.47 -25.08
CA ALA A 40 55.38 -15.67 -24.92
C ALA A 40 54.99 -15.57 -23.43
N THR A 41 54.20 -14.56 -23.09
CA THR A 41 53.39 -14.55 -21.87
C THR A 41 51.94 -14.65 -22.31
N SER A 42 51.32 -15.80 -22.02
CA SER A 42 49.92 -16.06 -22.25
C SER A 42 49.08 -15.12 -21.37
N ALA A 43 48.51 -14.07 -21.98
CA ALA A 43 47.47 -13.27 -21.36
C ALA A 43 46.20 -14.14 -21.25
N SER A 44 46.00 -14.77 -20.09
CA SER A 44 44.69 -15.30 -19.72
C SER A 44 43.73 -14.12 -19.64
N ALA A 45 42.75 -14.11 -20.54
CA ALA A 45 41.56 -13.27 -20.41
C ALA A 45 40.87 -13.65 -19.10
N THR A 46 41.14 -12.88 -18.05
CA THR A 46 40.40 -12.95 -16.80
C THR A 46 39.03 -12.35 -17.12
N THR A 47 38.08 -13.22 -17.40
CA THR A 47 36.67 -12.89 -17.24
C THR A 47 36.51 -12.55 -15.77
N THR A 48 36.52 -11.26 -15.45
CA THR A 48 36.09 -10.76 -14.16
C THR A 48 34.61 -11.06 -14.05
N THR A 49 34.31 -12.29 -13.65
CA THR A 49 33.04 -12.60 -13.02
C THR A 49 32.97 -11.68 -11.82
N VAL A 50 32.12 -10.65 -11.92
CA VAL A 50 31.67 -9.92 -10.74
C VAL A 50 30.88 -10.94 -9.93
N ARG A 51 31.60 -11.71 -9.12
CA ARG A 51 31.03 -12.53 -8.07
C ARG A 51 30.43 -11.53 -7.10
N SER A 52 29.12 -11.37 -7.18
CA SER A 52 28.33 -10.65 -6.18
C SER A 52 28.69 -11.22 -4.81
N ALA A 53 29.56 -10.51 -4.10
CA ALA A 53 29.92 -10.83 -2.73
C ALA A 53 28.86 -10.20 -1.82
N ALA A 54 27.61 -10.66 -1.93
CA ALA A 54 26.68 -10.57 -0.83
C ALA A 54 26.99 -11.74 0.10
N ALA A 55 27.96 -11.55 1.00
CA ALA A 55 28.04 -12.39 2.19
C ALA A 55 26.73 -12.16 2.96
N GLY A 56 25.79 -13.10 2.80
CA GLY A 56 24.42 -12.97 3.27
C GLY A 56 24.38 -12.85 4.79
N LYS A 57 24.16 -11.63 5.30
CA LYS A 57 23.72 -11.46 6.68
C LYS A 57 22.39 -12.23 6.82
N LYS A 58 22.28 -13.05 7.86
CA LYS A 58 21.02 -13.70 8.24
C LYS A 58 19.96 -12.62 8.41
N LEU A 59 18.80 -12.79 7.78
CA LEU A 59 17.69 -11.85 7.94
C LEU A 59 17.18 -11.88 9.40
N PRO A 60 16.64 -10.77 9.92
CA PRO A 60 16.07 -10.74 11.26
C PRO A 60 14.93 -11.74 11.43
N ASP A 61 14.93 -12.51 12.51
CA ASP A 61 13.89 -13.52 12.82
C ASP A 61 12.50 -12.90 13.15
N ALA A 62 12.38 -11.57 13.12
CA ALA A 62 11.15 -10.81 13.33
C ALA A 62 10.48 -10.34 12.02
N LEU A 63 11.16 -10.48 10.90
CA LEU A 63 10.71 -10.03 9.59
C LEU A 63 9.91 -11.12 8.87
N TYR A 64 8.77 -10.76 8.28
CA TYR A 64 8.06 -11.64 7.35
C TYR A 64 8.76 -11.67 5.98
N GLY A 65 8.94 -12.88 5.45
CA GLY A 65 9.57 -13.16 4.16
C GLY A 65 11.07 -13.45 4.22
N LYS A 66 11.55 -14.27 3.27
CA LYS A 66 12.96 -14.70 3.18
C LYS A 66 13.75 -14.02 2.05
N ALA A 67 13.06 -13.29 1.16
CA ALA A 67 13.69 -12.53 0.08
C ALA A 67 14.42 -11.30 0.64
N ASP A 68 15.36 -10.75 -0.13
CA ASP A 68 16.09 -9.52 0.24
C ASP A 68 15.10 -8.36 0.53
N PRO A 69 15.07 -7.79 1.76
CA PRO A 69 14.18 -6.68 2.14
C PRO A 69 14.55 -5.33 1.56
N LYS A 70 15.68 -5.20 0.87
CA LYS A 70 16.27 -3.91 0.51
C LYS A 70 15.28 -2.88 -0.06
N TYR A 71 14.26 -3.32 -0.79
CA TYR A 71 13.31 -2.44 -1.47
C TYR A 71 11.88 -2.51 -0.92
N ASP A 72 11.58 -3.42 0.02
CA ASP A 72 10.20 -3.69 0.45
C ASP A 72 10.04 -4.05 1.93
N GLY A 73 11.12 -4.06 2.72
CA GLY A 73 11.11 -4.56 4.10
C GLY A 73 10.01 -3.95 4.97
N VAL A 74 9.91 -2.62 5.01
CA VAL A 74 8.86 -1.91 5.75
C VAL A 74 7.47 -2.17 5.16
N TRP A 75 7.35 -2.15 3.82
CA TRP A 75 6.08 -2.38 3.14
C TRP A 75 5.52 -3.77 3.42
N ARG A 76 6.30 -4.83 3.16
CA ARG A 76 5.87 -6.22 3.34
C ARG A 76 5.56 -6.55 4.79
N GLN A 77 6.33 -5.98 5.72
CA GLN A 77 6.04 -6.14 7.14
C GLN A 77 4.71 -5.49 7.49
N SER A 78 4.47 -4.25 7.04
CA SER A 78 3.23 -3.53 7.29
C SER A 78 2.01 -4.30 6.77
N MET A 79 2.09 -4.80 5.53
CA MET A 79 1.02 -5.60 4.93
C MET A 79 0.78 -6.91 5.70
N ALA A 80 1.83 -7.61 6.11
CA ALA A 80 1.70 -8.84 6.91
C ALA A 80 1.00 -8.58 8.26
N LEU A 81 1.39 -7.51 8.97
CA LEU A 81 0.76 -7.13 10.24
C LEU A 81 -0.72 -6.79 10.08
N LEU A 82 -1.07 -6.04 9.03
CA LEU A 82 -2.47 -5.73 8.69
C LEU A 82 -3.28 -6.98 8.37
N ALA A 83 -2.71 -7.93 7.61
CA ALA A 83 -3.41 -9.16 7.28
C ALA A 83 -3.61 -10.09 8.49
N LEU A 84 -2.63 -10.17 9.39
CA LEU A 84 -2.76 -10.91 10.65
C LEU A 84 -3.89 -10.33 11.52
N ASP A 85 -3.90 -9.01 11.70
CA ASP A 85 -4.93 -8.31 12.47
C ASP A 85 -6.32 -8.49 11.82
N ALA A 86 -6.41 -8.38 10.50
CA ALA A 86 -7.65 -8.61 9.75
C ALA A 86 -8.19 -10.05 9.88
N ALA A 87 -7.29 -11.03 10.05
CA ALA A 87 -7.64 -12.43 10.34
C ALA A 87 -7.96 -12.69 11.83
N GLY A 88 -7.83 -11.68 12.70
CA GLY A 88 -8.06 -11.80 14.15
C GLY A 88 -6.88 -12.42 14.93
N ALA A 89 -5.73 -12.57 14.29
CA ALA A 89 -4.49 -13.00 14.94
C ALA A 89 -3.80 -11.80 15.60
N GLU A 90 -3.13 -12.03 16.72
CA GLU A 90 -2.31 -11.01 17.38
C GLU A 90 -0.86 -11.17 16.92
N PRO A 91 -0.28 -10.21 16.17
CA PRO A 91 1.09 -10.36 15.68
C PRO A 91 2.11 -10.52 16.81
N ALA A 92 3.21 -11.21 16.52
CA ALA A 92 4.31 -11.31 17.47
C ALA A 92 4.82 -9.92 17.87
N ARG A 93 4.98 -9.66 19.18
CA ARG A 93 5.49 -8.35 19.67
C ARG A 93 6.80 -7.93 19.00
N LYS A 94 7.72 -8.89 18.81
CA LYS A 94 9.00 -8.64 18.11
C LYS A 94 8.82 -8.20 16.65
N ALA A 95 7.75 -8.61 15.98
CA ALA A 95 7.45 -8.22 14.60
C ALA A 95 6.97 -6.76 14.51
N VAL A 96 6.17 -6.33 15.50
CA VAL A 96 5.72 -4.95 15.66
C VAL A 96 6.88 -4.05 16.08
N GLU A 97 7.68 -4.48 17.05
CA GLU A 97 8.89 -3.78 17.49
C GLU A 97 9.91 -3.65 16.35
N TRP A 98 10.08 -4.70 15.53
CA TRP A 98 10.92 -4.62 14.33
C TRP A 98 10.44 -3.53 13.38
N LEU A 99 9.13 -3.44 13.11
CA LEU A 99 8.58 -2.40 12.24
C LEU A 99 8.85 -1.03 12.85
N SER A 100 8.39 -0.77 14.08
CA SER A 100 8.58 0.53 14.73
C SER A 100 10.05 0.96 14.84
N GLY A 101 10.97 0.01 15.06
CA GLY A 101 12.41 0.26 15.10
C GLY A 101 13.01 0.69 13.75
N GLN A 102 12.34 0.45 12.62
CA GLN A 102 12.77 0.98 11.32
C GLN A 102 12.60 2.51 11.22
N GLN A 103 11.82 3.13 12.12
CA GLN A 103 11.57 4.58 12.08
C GLN A 103 12.86 5.38 12.29
N CYS A 104 13.05 6.42 11.47
CA CYS A 104 14.09 7.43 11.61
C CYS A 104 13.72 8.46 12.68
N GLU A 105 14.71 9.22 13.18
CA GLU A 105 14.48 10.23 14.22
C GLU A 105 13.47 11.31 13.80
N ASP A 106 13.46 11.67 12.51
CA ASP A 106 12.53 12.63 11.91
C ASP A 106 11.08 12.10 11.79
N GLY A 107 10.87 10.81 12.07
CA GLY A 107 9.59 10.12 11.99
C GLY A 107 9.36 9.36 10.69
N SER A 108 10.22 9.51 9.69
CA SER A 108 10.12 8.80 8.41
C SER A 108 10.46 7.31 8.55
N PHE A 109 10.08 6.54 7.54
CA PHE A 109 10.59 5.20 7.30
C PHE A 109 11.25 5.18 5.94
N THR A 110 12.38 4.48 5.83
CA THR A 110 12.95 4.09 4.52
C THR A 110 12.34 2.76 4.08
N ALA A 111 12.67 2.28 2.88
CA ALA A 111 12.22 0.96 2.44
C ALA A 111 12.70 -0.18 3.36
N TYR A 112 13.94 -0.06 3.89
CA TYR A 112 14.54 -0.99 4.84
C TYR A 112 15.85 -0.45 5.43
N ARG A 113 16.05 -0.65 6.73
CA ARG A 113 17.29 -0.37 7.46
C ARG A 113 17.85 -1.68 8.01
N ALA A 114 19.00 -2.08 7.45
CA ALA A 114 19.73 -3.27 7.90
C ALA A 114 20.35 -3.11 9.30
N ASP A 115 20.58 -1.87 9.73
CA ASP A 115 21.06 -1.50 11.05
C ASP A 115 20.20 -0.34 11.59
N PRO A 116 19.17 -0.63 12.39
CA PRO A 116 18.28 0.39 12.96
C PRO A 116 18.93 1.31 14.00
N GLU A 117 20.13 1.00 14.48
CA GLU A 117 20.89 1.85 15.41
C GLU A 117 21.71 2.92 14.66
N ALA A 118 22.01 2.69 13.37
CA ALA A 118 22.71 3.66 12.55
C ALA A 118 21.80 4.85 12.19
N GLU A 119 22.30 6.07 12.30
CA GLU A 119 21.56 7.28 11.90
C GLU A 119 21.01 7.16 10.47
N CYS A 120 19.80 7.68 10.26
CA CYS A 120 19.25 7.74 8.91
C CYS A 120 20.00 8.79 8.08
N ASP A 121 20.45 8.37 6.90
CA ASP A 121 21.15 9.23 5.96
C ASP A 121 20.19 9.58 4.82
N GLU A 122 19.65 10.81 4.81
CA GLU A 122 18.72 11.28 3.79
C GLU A 122 19.24 11.15 2.36
N LYS A 123 20.57 11.15 2.16
CA LYS A 123 21.19 11.05 0.82
C LYS A 123 21.38 9.61 0.38
N LYS A 124 21.62 8.68 1.31
CA LYS A 124 21.86 7.27 1.00
C LYS A 124 20.60 6.41 1.11
N SER A 125 19.72 6.75 2.03
CA SER A 125 18.49 6.04 2.35
C SER A 125 17.42 7.08 2.69
N PRO A 126 16.93 7.84 1.68
CA PRO A 126 15.90 8.84 1.91
C PRO A 126 14.65 8.21 2.52
N GLY A 127 13.90 9.01 3.28
CA GLY A 127 12.57 8.64 3.71
C GLY A 127 11.67 8.34 2.51
N ASP A 128 10.83 7.33 2.66
CA ASP A 128 9.92 6.81 1.64
C ASP A 128 8.48 7.06 2.10
N THR A 129 7.71 7.82 1.33
CA THR A 129 6.35 8.22 1.72
C THR A 129 5.43 7.02 1.83
N ASN A 130 5.62 6.01 0.98
CA ASN A 130 4.74 4.86 0.87
C ASN A 130 5.05 3.85 1.97
N ALA A 131 6.33 3.61 2.26
CA ALA A 131 6.77 2.83 3.41
C ALA A 131 6.30 3.47 4.72
N THR A 132 6.46 4.79 4.87
CA THR A 132 6.01 5.54 6.06
C THR A 132 4.51 5.43 6.25
N ALA A 133 3.73 5.61 5.18
CA ALA A 133 2.28 5.55 5.24
C ALA A 133 1.75 4.13 5.49
N ALA A 134 2.37 3.09 4.89
CA ALA A 134 2.03 1.70 5.18
C ALA A 134 2.34 1.35 6.65
N ALA A 135 3.48 1.80 7.19
CA ALA A 135 3.84 1.60 8.58
C ALA A 135 2.83 2.26 9.52
N VAL A 136 2.37 3.47 9.20
CA VAL A 136 1.31 4.14 9.98
C VAL A 136 0.04 3.29 10.02
N GLN A 137 -0.42 2.77 8.88
CA GLN A 137 -1.64 1.95 8.84
C GLN A 137 -1.49 0.69 9.70
N ALA A 138 -0.37 -0.03 9.55
CA ALA A 138 -0.10 -1.24 10.32
C ALA A 138 0.01 -0.98 11.83
N LEU A 139 0.79 0.02 12.23
CA LEU A 139 1.00 0.36 13.64
C LEU A 139 -0.26 0.93 14.30
N ALA A 140 -1.12 1.62 13.54
CA ALA A 140 -2.42 2.07 14.02
C ALA A 140 -3.39 0.90 14.26
N ALA A 141 -3.39 -0.10 13.37
CA ALA A 141 -4.24 -1.29 13.47
C ALA A 141 -3.85 -2.19 14.67
N VAL A 142 -2.58 -2.60 14.74
CA VAL A 142 -2.10 -3.54 15.78
C VAL A 142 -1.96 -2.89 17.16
N GLY A 143 -1.88 -1.55 17.22
CA GLY A 143 -1.79 -0.79 18.45
C GLY A 143 -0.39 -0.78 19.10
N GLY A 144 -0.30 -0.21 20.30
CA GLY A 144 0.94 -0.11 21.08
C GLY A 144 1.90 1.03 20.68
N GLU A 145 1.88 1.47 19.43
CA GLU A 145 2.92 2.34 18.85
C GLU A 145 2.44 3.78 18.52
N LYS A 146 1.65 4.40 19.42
CA LYS A 146 1.01 5.71 19.19
C LYS A 146 2.01 6.84 18.85
N GLU A 147 3.18 6.84 19.48
CA GLU A 147 4.20 7.86 19.25
C GLU A 147 4.85 7.71 17.88
N ALA A 148 5.13 6.48 17.45
CA ALA A 148 5.66 6.21 16.11
C ALA A 148 4.67 6.68 15.03
N VAL A 149 3.38 6.34 15.19
CA VAL A 149 2.31 6.83 14.30
C VAL A 149 2.25 8.35 14.26
N ARG A 150 2.31 9.02 15.44
CA ARG A 150 2.26 10.48 15.54
C ARG A 150 3.42 11.15 14.79
N LYS A 151 4.64 10.64 14.95
CA LYS A 151 5.84 11.16 14.29
C LYS A 151 5.79 10.95 12.77
N ALA A 152 5.43 9.76 12.33
CA ALA A 152 5.31 9.45 10.90
C ALA A 152 4.26 10.33 10.20
N LEU A 153 3.09 10.53 10.80
CA LEU A 153 2.09 11.45 10.26
C LEU A 153 2.55 12.91 10.28
N ALA A 154 3.39 13.31 11.25
CA ALA A 154 3.97 14.66 11.25
C ALA A 154 4.99 14.83 10.12
N TRP A 155 5.82 13.82 9.88
CA TRP A 155 6.77 13.80 8.79
C TRP A 155 6.06 13.85 7.42
N LEU A 156 5.04 13.00 7.19
CA LEU A 156 4.25 13.01 5.95
C LEU A 156 3.66 14.41 5.67
N ARG A 157 3.15 15.11 6.69
CA ARG A 157 2.69 16.49 6.55
C ARG A 157 3.79 17.48 6.17
N SER A 158 5.01 17.31 6.69
CA SER A 158 6.12 18.20 6.37
C SER A 158 6.63 18.09 4.94
N VAL A 159 6.45 16.92 4.31
CA VAL A 159 6.92 16.63 2.94
C VAL A 159 5.80 16.69 1.88
N GLN A 160 4.62 17.21 2.24
CA GLN A 160 3.51 17.42 1.30
C GLN A 160 3.88 18.49 0.26
N ASN A 161 3.64 18.17 -1.01
CA ASN A 161 3.87 19.06 -2.14
C ASN A 161 2.81 20.19 -2.21
N GLU A 162 3.13 21.27 -2.92
CA GLU A 162 2.25 22.45 -3.07
C GLU A 162 0.90 22.14 -3.75
N ASP A 163 0.83 21.06 -4.53
CA ASP A 163 -0.40 20.57 -5.14
C ASP A 163 -1.32 19.83 -4.14
N GLY A 164 -0.88 19.65 -2.89
CA GLY A 164 -1.56 18.90 -1.85
C GLY A 164 -1.21 17.40 -1.84
N GLY A 165 -0.34 16.93 -2.73
CA GLY A 165 0.00 15.52 -2.89
C GLY A 165 1.37 15.13 -2.36
N TRP A 166 1.77 13.90 -2.72
CA TRP A 166 3.05 13.29 -2.41
C TRP A 166 3.54 12.48 -3.60
N GLY A 167 4.83 12.54 -3.86
CA GLY A 167 5.52 11.56 -4.70
C GLY A 167 6.19 10.49 -3.83
N TYR A 168 6.56 9.36 -4.44
CA TYR A 168 7.23 8.24 -3.77
C TYR A 168 8.37 8.63 -2.80
N ASN A 169 9.21 9.58 -3.23
CA ASN A 169 10.23 10.21 -2.38
C ASN A 169 9.84 11.68 -2.13
N PRO A 170 10.16 12.24 -0.96
CA PRO A 170 10.01 13.67 -0.68
C PRO A 170 10.56 14.55 -1.80
N GLY A 171 9.77 15.56 -2.21
CA GLY A 171 10.13 16.50 -3.28
C GLY A 171 10.03 15.96 -4.71
N SER A 172 9.69 14.68 -4.90
CA SER A 172 9.32 14.16 -6.23
C SER A 172 7.92 14.66 -6.63
N PRO A 173 7.60 14.77 -7.93
CA PRO A 173 6.25 15.07 -8.38
C PRO A 173 5.23 14.11 -7.76
N SER A 174 4.04 14.63 -7.44
CA SER A 174 2.98 13.83 -6.84
C SER A 174 2.51 12.72 -7.78
N ASP A 175 2.12 11.58 -7.23
CA ASP A 175 1.54 10.46 -7.97
C ASP A 175 0.30 9.89 -7.26
N ALA A 176 -0.64 9.36 -8.03
CA ALA A 176 -1.92 8.90 -7.50
C ALA A 176 -1.75 7.81 -6.43
N ASN A 177 -0.80 6.89 -6.58
CA ASN A 177 -0.60 5.80 -5.62
C ASN A 177 -0.05 6.35 -4.29
N SER A 178 0.99 7.17 -4.33
CA SER A 178 1.62 7.72 -3.12
C SER A 178 0.63 8.62 -2.36
N VAL A 179 -0.12 9.46 -3.07
CA VAL A 179 -1.23 10.24 -2.48
C VAL A 179 -2.26 9.33 -1.82
N SER A 180 -2.66 8.25 -2.48
CA SER A 180 -3.67 7.32 -1.98
C SER A 180 -3.24 6.61 -0.70
N VAL A 181 -2.00 6.11 -0.65
CA VAL A 181 -1.49 5.42 0.55
C VAL A 181 -1.38 6.40 1.74
N VAL A 182 -1.02 7.66 1.50
CA VAL A 182 -0.97 8.71 2.54
C VAL A 182 -2.36 9.09 3.03
N ILE A 183 -3.36 9.17 2.15
CA ILE A 183 -4.77 9.33 2.54
C ILE A 183 -5.20 8.17 3.46
N GLY A 184 -4.89 6.93 3.06
CA GLY A 184 -5.15 5.73 3.86
C GLY A 184 -4.47 5.75 5.23
N ALA A 185 -3.24 6.25 5.33
CA ALA A 185 -2.53 6.42 6.60
C ALA A 185 -3.23 7.41 7.54
N HIS A 186 -3.70 8.54 7.02
CA HIS A 186 -4.48 9.48 7.81
C HIS A 186 -5.83 8.88 8.24
N ALA A 187 -6.55 8.21 7.34
CA ALA A 187 -7.81 7.56 7.64
C ALA A 187 -7.67 6.47 8.72
N ALA A 188 -6.70 5.56 8.58
CA ALA A 188 -6.44 4.48 9.54
C ALA A 188 -6.06 5.01 10.94
N ALA A 189 -5.41 6.17 11.01
CA ALA A 189 -5.08 6.83 12.27
C ALA A 189 -6.22 7.72 12.84
N GLY A 190 -7.43 7.63 12.28
CA GLY A 190 -8.60 8.42 12.70
C GLY A 190 -8.45 9.93 12.44
N ARG A 191 -7.58 10.32 11.50
CA ARG A 191 -7.42 11.70 11.05
C ARG A 191 -8.26 11.94 9.80
N LYS A 192 -8.64 13.20 9.60
CA LYS A 192 -9.40 13.67 8.45
C LYS A 192 -8.44 14.06 7.33
N PRO A 193 -8.30 13.28 6.24
CA PRO A 193 -7.32 13.56 5.19
C PRO A 193 -7.55 14.92 4.53
N GLU A 194 -8.80 15.37 4.42
CA GLU A 194 -9.17 16.67 3.84
C GLU A 194 -8.68 17.88 4.65
N LYS A 195 -8.21 17.67 5.89
CA LYS A 195 -7.63 18.71 6.75
C LYS A 195 -6.11 18.77 6.67
N VAL A 196 -5.48 17.87 5.90
CA VAL A 196 -4.04 17.83 5.71
C VAL A 196 -3.71 18.67 4.49
N THR A 197 -3.61 19.98 4.66
CA THR A 197 -3.49 20.91 3.53
C THR A 197 -2.11 21.56 3.44
N LYS A 198 -1.64 21.73 2.21
CA LYS A 198 -0.49 22.57 1.85
C LYS A 198 -1.00 23.69 0.92
N ASP A 199 -0.74 24.95 1.27
CA ASP A 199 -1.16 26.12 0.48
C ASP A 199 -2.65 26.13 0.07
N GLY A 200 -3.50 25.61 0.96
CA GLY A 200 -4.95 25.50 0.75
C GLY A 200 -5.39 24.32 -0.12
N LYS A 201 -4.46 23.48 -0.59
CA LYS A 201 -4.73 22.24 -1.34
C LYS A 201 -4.70 21.03 -0.42
N SER A 202 -5.71 20.18 -0.54
CA SER A 202 -5.87 18.93 0.18
C SER A 202 -5.32 17.74 -0.62
N PRO A 203 -5.18 16.55 0.00
CA PRO A 203 -4.79 15.33 -0.70
C PRO A 203 -5.75 14.97 -1.84
N TYR A 204 -7.03 15.30 -1.67
CA TYR A 204 -8.06 15.01 -2.66
C TYR A 204 -7.99 15.95 -3.87
N ASP A 205 -7.51 17.18 -3.70
CA ASP A 205 -7.24 18.08 -4.83
C ASP A 205 -6.15 17.49 -5.73
N ALA A 206 -5.06 16.99 -5.13
CA ALA A 206 -4.01 16.29 -5.87
C ALA A 206 -4.55 15.01 -6.51
N LEU A 207 -5.25 14.16 -5.74
CA LEU A 207 -5.73 12.87 -6.23
C LEU A 207 -6.65 13.01 -7.45
N THR A 208 -7.64 13.91 -7.37
CA THR A 208 -8.61 14.13 -8.45
C THR A 208 -8.00 14.79 -9.69
N SER A 209 -6.84 15.45 -9.56
CA SER A 209 -6.10 15.98 -10.71
C SER A 209 -5.53 14.88 -11.63
N PHE A 210 -5.42 13.64 -11.13
CA PHE A 210 -4.98 12.50 -11.93
C PHE A 210 -6.14 11.75 -12.60
N GLN A 211 -7.39 12.17 -12.41
CA GLN A 211 -8.55 11.50 -12.98
C GLN A 211 -8.74 11.86 -14.46
N LEU A 212 -8.94 10.84 -15.29
CA LEU A 212 -9.25 11.00 -16.70
C LEU A 212 -10.71 11.46 -16.87
N GLY A 213 -10.87 12.67 -17.39
CA GLY A 213 -12.16 13.33 -17.60
C GLY A 213 -12.83 12.96 -18.93
N CYS A 214 -13.85 13.74 -19.31
CA CYS A 214 -14.65 13.49 -20.52
C CYS A 214 -13.91 13.71 -21.85
N ASP A 215 -12.74 14.34 -21.80
CA ASP A 215 -11.82 14.50 -22.92
C ASP A 215 -10.99 13.25 -23.21
N ALA A 216 -10.95 12.27 -22.29
CA ALA A 216 -10.37 10.96 -22.53
C ALA A 216 -11.25 10.09 -23.44
N GLU A 217 -10.63 9.05 -24.00
CA GLU A 217 -11.32 8.00 -24.76
C GLU A 217 -12.42 7.35 -23.91
N ASP A 218 -13.54 6.97 -24.55
CA ASP A 218 -14.73 6.46 -23.86
C ASP A 218 -14.42 5.33 -22.85
N ALA A 219 -13.47 4.45 -23.19
CA ALA A 219 -13.07 3.32 -22.35
C ALA A 219 -12.16 3.69 -21.16
N GLU A 220 -11.55 4.87 -21.17
CA GLU A 220 -10.57 5.34 -20.19
C GLU A 220 -11.16 6.36 -19.19
N ARG A 221 -12.35 6.86 -19.47
CA ARG A 221 -13.06 7.83 -18.62
C ARG A 221 -13.26 7.30 -17.20
N GLY A 222 -12.96 8.15 -16.22
CA GLY A 222 -13.06 7.83 -14.80
C GLY A 222 -11.84 7.12 -14.22
N ALA A 223 -10.96 6.55 -15.06
CA ALA A 223 -9.68 5.99 -14.63
C ALA A 223 -8.79 7.06 -14.01
N PHE A 224 -7.76 6.63 -13.29
CA PHE A 224 -6.70 7.51 -12.80
C PHE A 224 -5.39 7.17 -13.49
N ALA A 225 -4.62 8.21 -13.81
CA ALA A 225 -3.24 8.07 -14.20
C ALA A 225 -2.34 7.90 -12.97
N TYR A 226 -1.17 7.27 -13.17
CA TYR A 226 -0.11 7.29 -12.17
C TYR A 226 0.38 8.73 -11.95
N GLN A 227 0.77 9.38 -13.04
CA GLN A 227 1.24 10.76 -13.13
C GLN A 227 0.96 11.29 -14.55
N PRO A 228 0.93 12.62 -14.75
CA PRO A 228 0.97 13.20 -16.08
C PRO A 228 2.24 12.78 -16.84
N GLY A 229 2.08 12.50 -18.14
CA GLY A 229 3.18 12.34 -19.06
C GLY A 229 3.99 13.62 -19.25
N LYS A 230 5.10 13.55 -20.00
CA LYS A 230 5.95 14.72 -20.27
C LYS A 230 5.23 15.84 -21.02
N ASP A 231 4.19 15.50 -21.78
CA ASP A 231 3.32 16.41 -22.51
C ASP A 231 2.10 16.87 -21.67
N GLY A 232 2.06 16.48 -20.39
CA GLY A 232 0.98 16.78 -19.46
C GLY A 232 -0.25 15.88 -19.61
N LYS A 233 -0.25 14.91 -20.55
CA LYS A 233 -1.40 14.03 -20.76
C LYS A 233 -1.48 12.94 -19.69
N LEU A 234 -2.72 12.64 -19.30
CA LEU A 234 -3.03 11.51 -18.43
C LEU A 234 -3.21 10.25 -19.28
N ALA A 235 -2.74 9.12 -18.77
CA ALA A 235 -2.95 7.80 -19.35
C ALA A 235 -3.55 6.89 -18.29
N ALA A 236 -4.60 6.14 -18.64
CA ALA A 236 -5.25 5.22 -17.70
C ALA A 236 -4.24 4.24 -17.11
N ASN A 237 -4.35 4.00 -15.80
CA ASN A 237 -3.51 3.06 -15.09
C ASN A 237 -4.31 2.38 -13.97
N GLU A 238 -4.38 1.06 -14.00
CA GLU A 238 -5.30 0.28 -13.20
C GLU A 238 -4.80 0.13 -11.75
N ASP A 239 -3.48 0.11 -11.51
CA ASP A 239 -2.90 0.17 -10.16
C ASP A 239 -3.17 1.54 -9.52
N ALA A 240 -2.99 2.63 -10.27
CA ALA A 240 -3.32 3.98 -9.83
C ALA A 240 -4.83 4.14 -9.59
N THR A 241 -5.67 3.57 -10.45
CA THR A 241 -7.12 3.61 -10.31
C THR A 241 -7.57 2.84 -9.08
N ALA A 242 -7.07 1.63 -8.83
CA ALA A 242 -7.38 0.88 -7.62
C ALA A 242 -6.98 1.64 -6.35
N ALA A 243 -5.77 2.22 -6.33
CA ALA A 243 -5.33 3.03 -5.20
C ALA A 243 -6.21 4.28 -4.98
N ALA A 244 -6.53 5.00 -6.06
CA ALA A 244 -7.33 6.22 -5.99
C ALA A 244 -8.78 5.94 -5.58
N VAL A 245 -9.38 4.84 -6.03
CA VAL A 245 -10.73 4.42 -5.62
C VAL A 245 -10.75 4.10 -4.12
N LEU A 246 -9.74 3.37 -3.61
CA LEU A 246 -9.64 3.08 -2.17
C LEU A 246 -9.52 4.36 -1.33
N ALA A 247 -8.66 5.29 -1.76
CA ALA A 247 -8.45 6.55 -1.07
C ALA A 247 -9.65 7.50 -1.17
N GLY A 248 -10.31 7.55 -2.34
CA GLY A 248 -11.52 8.34 -2.57
C GLY A 248 -12.68 7.86 -1.70
N ALA A 249 -12.77 6.55 -1.43
CA ALA A 249 -13.67 5.98 -0.43
C ALA A 249 -13.27 6.26 1.05
N GLY A 250 -12.23 7.09 1.26
CA GLY A 250 -11.78 7.51 2.58
C GLY A 250 -11.16 6.39 3.42
N SER A 251 -10.68 5.32 2.79
CA SER A 251 -10.28 4.08 3.46
C SER A 251 -8.78 3.78 3.33
N GLY A 252 -8.25 2.99 4.27
CA GLY A 252 -6.92 2.37 4.20
C GLY A 252 -6.98 0.90 3.78
N PHE A 253 -5.88 0.17 3.90
CA PHE A 253 -5.76 -1.21 3.42
C PHE A 253 -6.68 -2.23 4.10
N GLN A 254 -7.08 -1.99 5.35
CA GLN A 254 -8.08 -2.79 6.09
C GLN A 254 -9.49 -2.20 5.95
N ALA A 255 -9.86 -1.76 4.75
CA ALA A 255 -11.21 -1.25 4.51
C ALA A 255 -12.26 -2.33 4.83
N GLU A 256 -13.29 -1.97 5.58
CA GLU A 256 -14.46 -2.83 5.79
C GLU A 256 -15.71 -2.02 5.41
N ARG A 257 -16.36 -2.43 4.31
CA ARG A 257 -17.62 -1.83 3.89
C ARG A 257 -18.62 -2.89 3.43
N GLN A 258 -19.62 -3.13 4.26
CA GLN A 258 -20.71 -4.06 3.97
C GLN A 258 -21.87 -3.34 3.26
N SER A 259 -21.60 -2.82 2.06
CA SER A 259 -22.64 -2.23 1.21
C SER A 259 -22.50 -2.73 -0.21
N ASP A 260 -23.62 -2.82 -0.90
CA ASP A 260 -23.66 -3.16 -2.32
C ASP A 260 -24.53 -2.14 -3.03
N ARG A 261 -23.89 -1.20 -3.71
CA ARG A 261 -24.55 -0.11 -4.44
C ARG A 261 -24.18 -0.16 -5.92
N PRO A 262 -25.08 0.28 -6.82
CA PRO A 262 -24.78 0.31 -8.25
C PRO A 262 -23.53 1.14 -8.55
N LEU A 263 -22.71 0.65 -9.49
CA LEU A 263 -21.63 1.43 -10.08
C LEU A 263 -22.17 2.69 -10.78
N LYS A 264 -21.38 3.75 -10.74
CA LYS A 264 -21.68 5.02 -11.43
C LYS A 264 -20.50 5.43 -12.31
N PRO A 265 -20.55 5.10 -13.61
CA PRO A 265 -19.56 5.59 -14.57
C PRO A 265 -19.51 7.11 -14.62
N LEU A 266 -18.37 7.66 -15.06
CA LEU A 266 -18.25 9.09 -15.30
C LEU A 266 -19.31 9.57 -16.30
N GLY A 267 -20.20 10.46 -15.85
CA GLY A 267 -21.21 11.07 -16.70
C GLY A 267 -20.61 12.18 -17.57
N CYS A 268 -20.58 11.98 -18.89
CA CYS A 268 -20.11 12.98 -19.84
C CYS A 268 -21.26 13.51 -20.69
N GLY A 269 -21.61 14.78 -20.53
CA GLY A 269 -22.66 15.46 -21.29
C GLY A 269 -22.57 16.96 -21.07
N LYS A 270 -23.13 17.79 -21.97
CA LYS A 270 -22.94 19.26 -22.07
C LYS A 270 -23.45 20.10 -20.88
N GLY A 271 -23.12 19.73 -19.66
CA GLY A 271 -23.50 20.37 -18.41
C GLY A 271 -22.49 21.43 -17.98
N LYS A 272 -22.84 22.21 -16.95
CA LYS A 272 -21.99 23.30 -16.41
C LYS A 272 -20.81 22.81 -15.55
N ASP A 273 -20.65 21.49 -15.43
CA ASP A 273 -19.66 20.84 -14.57
C ASP A 273 -18.63 20.01 -15.36
N ASP A 274 -18.71 20.03 -16.70
CA ASP A 274 -17.69 19.44 -17.58
C ASP A 274 -16.32 20.06 -17.26
N GLY A 275 -15.42 19.25 -16.69
CA GLY A 275 -14.04 19.65 -16.35
C GLY A 275 -13.83 20.18 -14.93
N LYS A 276 -14.84 20.15 -14.05
CA LYS A 276 -14.59 20.39 -12.60
C LYS A 276 -14.07 19.11 -11.93
N PRO A 277 -13.15 19.21 -10.96
CA PRO A 277 -12.79 18.07 -10.13
C PRO A 277 -14.02 17.49 -9.43
N LEU A 278 -14.15 16.17 -9.48
CA LEU A 278 -15.22 15.45 -8.78
C LEU A 278 -14.99 15.50 -7.26
N ALA A 279 -16.07 15.38 -6.50
CA ALA A 279 -15.95 15.07 -5.08
C ALA A 279 -15.26 13.70 -4.90
N PRO A 280 -14.54 13.45 -3.80
CA PRO A 280 -13.78 12.20 -3.62
C PRO A 280 -14.60 10.92 -3.83
N ASP A 281 -15.82 10.87 -3.29
CA ASP A 281 -16.72 9.72 -3.43
C ASP A 281 -17.19 9.52 -4.89
N ASP A 282 -17.50 10.62 -5.61
CA ASP A 282 -17.90 10.57 -7.02
C ASP A 282 -16.71 10.18 -7.91
N ALA A 283 -15.51 10.64 -7.56
CA ALA A 283 -14.27 10.28 -8.24
C ALA A 283 -13.96 8.77 -8.06
N ALA A 284 -14.14 8.25 -6.85
CA ALA A 284 -14.02 6.83 -6.55
C ALA A 284 -15.09 6.00 -7.30
N ASP A 285 -16.33 6.50 -7.39
CA ASP A 285 -17.41 5.87 -8.17
C ASP A 285 -17.04 5.69 -9.64
N ALA A 286 -16.54 6.75 -10.27
CA ALA A 286 -16.13 6.72 -11.67
C ALA A 286 -14.93 5.77 -11.89
N GLY A 287 -13.95 5.79 -10.98
CA GLY A 287 -12.80 4.88 -11.03
C GLY A 287 -13.19 3.42 -10.80
N ALA A 288 -14.13 3.15 -9.89
CA ALA A 288 -14.66 1.81 -9.64
C ALA A 288 -15.38 1.26 -10.88
N ALA A 289 -16.19 2.09 -11.55
CA ALA A 289 -16.86 1.71 -12.79
C ALA A 289 -15.87 1.39 -13.92
N HIS A 290 -14.77 2.15 -14.02
CA HIS A 290 -13.70 1.84 -14.96
C HIS A 290 -13.03 0.50 -14.62
N LEU A 291 -12.66 0.28 -13.35
CA LEU A 291 -12.04 -0.98 -12.90
C LEU A 291 -12.91 -2.19 -13.20
N ASP A 292 -14.20 -2.14 -12.87
CA ASP A 292 -15.14 -3.23 -13.16
C ASP A 292 -15.22 -3.51 -14.67
N SER A 293 -15.27 -2.47 -15.50
CA SER A 293 -15.26 -2.63 -16.96
C SER A 293 -14.00 -3.34 -17.47
N VAL A 294 -12.82 -2.98 -16.95
CA VAL A 294 -11.55 -3.63 -17.32
C VAL A 294 -11.50 -5.07 -16.81
N LEU A 295 -11.93 -5.31 -15.58
CA LEU A 295 -12.01 -6.64 -14.99
C LEU A 295 -12.94 -7.54 -15.81
N ASP A 296 -14.18 -7.12 -16.08
CA ASP A 296 -15.17 -7.89 -16.84
C ASP A 296 -14.65 -8.23 -18.25
N LYS A 297 -14.00 -7.27 -18.93
CA LYS A 297 -13.40 -7.50 -20.25
C LYS A 297 -12.31 -8.58 -20.25
N ASN A 298 -11.58 -8.71 -19.15
CA ASN A 298 -10.46 -9.64 -19.01
C ASN A 298 -10.85 -10.94 -18.30
N GLY A 299 -12.13 -11.19 -18.01
CA GLY A 299 -12.53 -12.37 -17.24
C GLY A 299 -12.17 -12.26 -15.76
N HIS A 300 -12.48 -11.10 -15.20
CA HIS A 300 -12.38 -10.70 -13.79
C HIS A 300 -10.96 -10.65 -13.21
N HIS A 301 -9.99 -10.21 -14.01
CA HIS A 301 -8.64 -9.93 -13.53
C HIS A 301 -7.97 -8.79 -14.29
N LEU A 302 -6.99 -8.16 -13.66
CA LEU A 302 -6.14 -7.18 -14.31
C LEU A 302 -4.97 -7.85 -15.03
N LEU A 303 -4.44 -7.17 -16.04
CA LEU A 303 -3.27 -7.62 -16.79
C LEU A 303 -2.05 -6.80 -16.38
N ALA A 304 -0.90 -7.47 -16.32
CA ALA A 304 0.35 -6.80 -16.01
C ALA A 304 0.74 -5.90 -17.19
N VAL A 305 1.15 -4.68 -16.87
CA VAL A 305 1.65 -3.68 -17.84
C VAL A 305 3.16 -3.50 -17.77
N THR A 306 3.83 -4.24 -16.88
CA THR A 306 5.29 -4.19 -16.72
C THR A 306 5.99 -4.85 -17.91
N PRO A 307 7.10 -4.25 -18.40
CA PRO A 307 7.90 -4.84 -19.47
C PRO A 307 8.30 -6.30 -19.23
N GLY A 308 8.00 -7.18 -20.18
CA GLY A 308 8.27 -8.63 -20.13
C GLY A 308 7.18 -9.50 -19.48
N ALA A 309 6.12 -8.89 -18.97
CA ALA A 309 4.96 -9.59 -18.42
C ALA A 309 3.63 -9.12 -19.05
N GLU A 310 3.68 -8.35 -20.13
CA GLU A 310 2.53 -7.74 -20.76
C GLU A 310 1.47 -8.79 -21.12
N GLY A 311 0.23 -8.52 -20.73
CA GLY A 311 -0.90 -9.41 -21.00
C GLY A 311 -0.96 -10.68 -20.15
N LYS A 312 -0.01 -10.88 -19.22
CA LYS A 312 -0.14 -11.92 -18.19
C LYS A 312 -1.05 -11.43 -17.06
N PRO A 313 -1.70 -12.33 -16.30
CA PRO A 313 -2.49 -11.92 -15.15
C PRO A 313 -1.65 -11.19 -14.10
N ASP A 314 -2.19 -10.08 -13.60
CA ASP A 314 -1.66 -9.31 -12.49
C ASP A 314 -2.47 -9.60 -11.22
N TYR A 315 -2.06 -10.64 -10.51
CA TYR A 315 -2.73 -11.09 -9.29
C TYR A 315 -2.75 -10.02 -8.19
N ALA A 316 -1.65 -9.27 -8.06
CA ALA A 316 -1.50 -8.27 -7.03
C ALA A 316 -2.45 -7.10 -7.24
N ASN A 317 -2.43 -6.51 -8.44
CA ASN A 317 -3.32 -5.40 -8.75
C ASN A 317 -4.78 -5.87 -8.84
N THR A 318 -5.04 -7.14 -9.19
CA THR A 318 -6.38 -7.72 -9.08
C THR A 318 -6.85 -7.75 -7.63
N ALA A 319 -6.00 -8.13 -6.67
CA ALA A 319 -6.34 -8.06 -5.24
C ALA A 319 -6.59 -6.63 -4.77
N ASP A 320 -5.78 -5.66 -5.21
CA ASP A 320 -5.99 -4.25 -4.90
C ASP A 320 -7.30 -3.72 -5.50
N ALA A 321 -7.67 -4.16 -6.70
CA ALA A 321 -8.96 -3.83 -7.31
C ALA A 321 -10.14 -4.41 -6.51
N VAL A 322 -10.03 -5.63 -5.97
CA VAL A 322 -11.03 -6.21 -5.06
C VAL A 322 -11.19 -5.34 -3.82
N ILE A 323 -10.09 -4.94 -3.19
CA ILE A 323 -10.11 -4.07 -2.00
C ILE A 323 -10.78 -2.73 -2.34
N ALA A 324 -10.40 -2.12 -3.46
CA ALA A 324 -10.92 -0.84 -3.90
C ALA A 324 -12.43 -0.87 -4.20
N LEU A 325 -12.89 -1.87 -4.95
CA LEU A 325 -14.32 -2.06 -5.27
C LEU A 325 -15.14 -2.32 -4.00
N ALA A 326 -14.65 -3.19 -3.11
CA ALA A 326 -15.35 -3.47 -1.86
C ALA A 326 -15.41 -2.24 -0.94
N ALA A 327 -14.29 -1.52 -0.77
CA ALA A 327 -14.22 -0.30 0.04
C ALA A 327 -15.14 0.82 -0.48
N SER A 328 -15.29 0.95 -1.80
CA SER A 328 -16.21 1.89 -2.43
C SER A 328 -17.66 1.40 -2.46
N GLY A 329 -17.95 0.17 -2.01
CA GLY A 329 -19.29 -0.41 -1.85
C GLY A 329 -19.84 -1.14 -3.06
N HIS A 330 -18.97 -1.62 -3.95
CA HIS A 330 -19.30 -2.43 -5.13
C HIS A 330 -18.88 -3.87 -4.85
N ARG A 331 -19.49 -4.45 -3.81
CA ARG A 331 -19.09 -5.74 -3.25
C ARG A 331 -19.38 -6.87 -4.22
N THR A 332 -20.50 -6.82 -4.94
CA THR A 332 -20.86 -7.82 -5.94
C THR A 332 -19.79 -7.92 -7.04
N GLU A 333 -19.29 -6.79 -7.53
CA GLU A 333 -18.23 -6.71 -8.52
C GLU A 333 -16.89 -7.20 -7.95
N ALA A 334 -16.55 -6.76 -6.73
CA ALA A 334 -15.35 -7.22 -6.03
C ALA A 334 -15.30 -8.75 -5.86
N LEU A 335 -16.44 -9.38 -5.54
CA LEU A 335 -16.52 -10.83 -5.35
C LEU A 335 -16.22 -11.62 -6.63
N LYS A 336 -16.57 -11.11 -7.82
CA LYS A 336 -16.23 -11.78 -9.10
C LYS A 336 -14.71 -11.91 -9.29
N ALA A 337 -13.98 -10.83 -9.02
CA ALA A 337 -12.52 -10.82 -9.13
C ALA A 337 -11.85 -11.61 -7.99
N LEU A 338 -12.43 -11.60 -6.78
CA LEU A 338 -11.98 -12.46 -5.68
C LEU A 338 -12.18 -13.95 -6.00
N ASP A 339 -13.28 -14.31 -6.65
CA ASP A 339 -13.54 -15.68 -7.08
C ASP A 339 -12.51 -16.16 -8.11
N TRP A 340 -12.12 -15.28 -9.04
CA TRP A 340 -11.02 -15.53 -9.97
C TRP A 340 -9.69 -15.73 -9.23
N LEU A 341 -9.36 -14.86 -8.27
CA LEU A 341 -8.16 -14.98 -7.44
C LEU A 341 -8.15 -16.34 -6.73
N GLY A 342 -9.24 -16.72 -6.07
CA GLY A 342 -9.33 -18.01 -5.38
C GLY A 342 -9.20 -19.21 -6.31
N ALA A 343 -9.61 -19.10 -7.58
CA ALA A 343 -9.43 -20.16 -8.57
C ALA A 343 -8.02 -20.26 -9.16
N LYS A 344 -7.23 -19.18 -9.07
CA LYS A 344 -5.89 -19.08 -9.68
C LYS A 344 -4.75 -18.93 -8.67
N LEU A 345 -5.07 -18.82 -7.38
CA LEU A 345 -4.12 -18.51 -6.31
C LEU A 345 -2.92 -19.46 -6.30
N ASP A 346 -3.16 -20.77 -6.38
CA ASP A 346 -2.08 -21.77 -6.38
C ASP A 346 -1.25 -21.81 -7.67
N SER A 347 -1.72 -21.15 -8.74
CA SER A 347 -0.93 -20.93 -9.96
C SER A 347 -0.02 -19.70 -9.87
N TRP A 348 -0.14 -18.91 -8.80
CA TRP A 348 0.69 -17.73 -8.56
C TRP A 348 1.81 -18.06 -7.59
N ASP A 349 3.05 -18.21 -8.09
CA ASP A 349 4.23 -18.60 -7.30
C ASP A 349 4.41 -17.79 -6.00
N LYS A 350 4.06 -16.49 -6.04
CA LYS A 350 4.16 -15.60 -4.88
C LYS A 350 3.17 -15.96 -3.76
N ALA A 351 1.99 -16.47 -4.09
CA ALA A 351 0.98 -16.86 -3.10
C ALA A 351 1.40 -18.05 -2.22
N GLY A 352 2.55 -18.68 -2.49
CA GLY A 352 3.12 -19.70 -1.61
C GLY A 352 4.09 -19.16 -0.54
N SER A 353 4.69 -17.97 -0.72
CA SER A 353 5.81 -17.57 0.14
C SER A 353 6.11 -16.06 0.23
N ASP A 354 5.50 -15.23 -0.60
CA ASP A 354 5.64 -13.77 -0.53
C ASP A 354 4.60 -13.24 0.47
N PRO A 355 5.04 -12.72 1.63
CA PRO A 355 4.13 -12.31 2.71
C PRO A 355 3.18 -11.19 2.28
N ALA A 356 3.63 -10.35 1.37
CA ALA A 356 2.91 -9.17 0.98
C ALA A 356 1.86 -9.53 -0.08
N ALA A 357 2.18 -10.44 -1.00
CA ALA A 357 1.22 -11.09 -1.88
C ALA A 357 0.10 -11.80 -1.11
N LEU A 358 0.46 -12.62 -0.11
CA LEU A 358 -0.50 -13.30 0.76
C LEU A 358 -1.38 -12.31 1.52
N ALA A 359 -0.76 -11.29 2.12
CA ALA A 359 -1.47 -10.23 2.84
C ALA A 359 -2.47 -9.48 1.94
N GLY A 360 -2.11 -9.16 0.70
CA GLY A 360 -3.02 -8.52 -0.25
C GLY A 360 -4.27 -9.34 -0.51
N VAL A 361 -4.14 -10.66 -0.67
CA VAL A 361 -5.29 -11.56 -0.85
C VAL A 361 -6.12 -11.65 0.43
N MET A 362 -5.49 -11.75 1.61
CA MET A 362 -6.20 -11.76 2.90
C MET A 362 -7.00 -10.48 3.11
N LEU A 363 -6.43 -9.32 2.77
CA LEU A 363 -7.10 -8.02 2.86
C LEU A 363 -8.22 -7.87 1.83
N ALA A 364 -8.09 -8.47 0.65
CA ALA A 364 -9.18 -8.55 -0.34
C ALA A 364 -10.37 -9.40 0.19
N VAL A 365 -10.07 -10.52 0.86
CA VAL A 365 -11.10 -11.32 1.54
C VAL A 365 -11.75 -10.52 2.67
N HIS A 366 -10.96 -9.84 3.50
CA HIS A 366 -11.45 -8.99 4.58
C HIS A 366 -12.38 -7.89 4.06
N ALA A 367 -11.97 -7.17 3.02
CA ALA A 367 -12.72 -6.05 2.46
C ALA A 367 -14.09 -6.46 1.91
N THR A 368 -14.20 -7.69 1.39
CA THR A 368 -15.47 -8.27 0.93
C THR A 368 -16.31 -8.90 2.05
N GLY A 369 -15.90 -8.74 3.32
CA GLY A 369 -16.59 -9.26 4.50
C GLY A 369 -16.41 -10.77 4.72
N GLY A 370 -15.37 -11.37 4.11
CA GLY A 370 -15.00 -12.76 4.31
C GLY A 370 -14.08 -12.98 5.51
N ASP A 371 -13.87 -14.25 5.85
CA ASP A 371 -12.86 -14.67 6.83
C ASP A 371 -11.46 -14.57 6.22
N ALA A 372 -10.71 -13.52 6.58
CA ALA A 372 -9.40 -13.23 6.02
C ALA A 372 -8.37 -14.36 6.24
N ALA A 373 -8.63 -15.31 7.13
CA ALA A 373 -7.75 -16.45 7.33
C ALA A 373 -7.75 -17.44 6.16
N LYS A 374 -8.77 -17.41 5.28
CA LYS A 374 -8.92 -18.39 4.20
C LYS A 374 -9.62 -17.84 2.96
N LEU A 375 -9.36 -18.48 1.83
CA LEU A 375 -10.09 -18.25 0.58
C LEU A 375 -10.41 -19.59 -0.06
N LYS A 376 -11.71 -19.92 -0.11
CA LYS A 376 -12.20 -21.26 -0.48
C LYS A 376 -11.53 -22.31 0.43
N ASP A 377 -10.84 -23.29 -0.15
CA ASP A 377 -10.12 -24.35 0.58
C ASP A 377 -8.66 -23.97 0.90
N THR A 378 -8.24 -22.73 0.63
CA THR A 378 -6.88 -22.25 0.91
C THR A 378 -6.77 -21.59 2.28
N GLU A 379 -5.91 -22.14 3.13
CA GLU A 379 -5.53 -21.57 4.43
C GLU A 379 -4.48 -20.44 4.25
N LEU A 380 -4.96 -19.21 4.05
CA LEU A 380 -4.11 -18.04 3.80
C LEU A 380 -3.30 -17.64 5.03
N LEU A 381 -3.92 -17.66 6.21
CA LEU A 381 -3.27 -17.27 7.46
C LEU A 381 -2.07 -18.18 7.76
N GLU A 382 -2.24 -19.50 7.61
CA GLU A 382 -1.16 -20.46 7.82
C GLU A 382 0.01 -20.21 6.86
N ARG A 383 -0.28 -19.94 5.58
CA ARG A 383 0.75 -19.58 4.59
C ARG A 383 1.50 -18.32 5.01
N LEU A 384 0.80 -17.27 5.46
CA LEU A 384 1.42 -16.03 5.91
C LEU A 384 2.29 -16.26 7.16
N VAL A 385 1.77 -16.96 8.16
CA VAL A 385 2.50 -17.30 9.40
C VAL A 385 3.77 -18.09 9.09
N ALA A 386 3.73 -19.01 8.13
CA ALA A 386 4.91 -19.78 7.70
C ALA A 386 6.03 -18.92 7.07
N THR A 387 5.74 -17.66 6.72
CA THR A 387 6.74 -16.75 6.15
C THR A 387 7.52 -15.95 7.18
N GLY A 388 7.13 -15.96 8.46
CA GLY A 388 7.74 -15.10 9.47
C GLY A 388 7.54 -15.60 10.89
N PRO A 389 7.56 -14.72 11.90
CA PRO A 389 7.38 -15.13 13.28
C PRO A 389 5.96 -15.62 13.57
N GLU A 390 5.86 -16.61 14.45
CA GLU A 390 4.58 -17.10 14.97
C GLU A 390 3.84 -15.98 15.71
N PRO A 391 2.55 -15.73 15.41
CA PRO A 391 1.71 -14.78 16.13
C PRO A 391 1.73 -15.03 17.64
N ALA A 392 1.56 -13.96 18.42
CA ALA A 392 1.42 -14.09 19.88
C ALA A 392 0.14 -14.84 20.28
N ARG A 393 -0.88 -14.79 19.41
CA ARG A 393 -2.16 -15.50 19.58
C ARG A 393 -2.80 -15.74 18.22
N MET A 394 -3.28 -16.97 18.00
CA MET A 394 -4.06 -17.31 16.81
C MET A 394 -5.55 -17.03 17.00
N PRO A 395 -6.33 -16.85 15.93
CA PRO A 395 -7.78 -16.69 16.02
C PRO A 395 -8.42 -17.87 16.74
N GLY A 396 -9.37 -17.60 17.65
CA GLY A 396 -10.06 -18.64 18.43
C GLY A 396 -9.31 -19.15 19.67
N GLU A 397 -8.04 -18.81 19.86
CA GLU A 397 -7.33 -19.10 21.10
C GLU A 397 -7.79 -18.19 22.24
N LYS A 398 -8.05 -18.77 23.41
CA LYS A 398 -8.37 -18.01 24.63
C LYS A 398 -7.13 -17.25 25.08
N ALA A 399 -7.30 -15.97 25.43
CA ALA A 399 -6.23 -15.18 26.03
C ALA A 399 -5.68 -15.90 27.28
N ALA A 400 -4.38 -16.21 27.27
CA ALA A 400 -3.72 -16.76 28.44
C ALA A 400 -3.76 -15.71 29.56
N GLY A 401 -4.62 -15.92 30.57
CA GLY A 401 -4.70 -15.07 31.76
C GLY A 401 -6.08 -14.55 32.15
N ALA A 402 -7.13 -14.75 31.34
CA ALA A 402 -8.49 -14.47 31.78
C ALA A 402 -9.03 -15.65 32.60
N THR A 403 -8.77 -15.63 33.92
CA THR A 403 -9.56 -16.43 34.85
C THR A 403 -10.98 -15.90 34.81
N ALA A 404 -11.87 -16.65 34.15
CA ALA A 404 -13.29 -16.38 34.16
C ALA A 404 -13.83 -16.73 35.57
N GLU A 405 -14.04 -15.72 36.40
CA GLU A 405 -15.01 -15.84 37.48
C GLU A 405 -16.39 -15.98 36.82
N LYS A 406 -17.08 -17.08 37.14
CA LYS A 406 -18.46 -17.32 36.74
C LYS A 406 -19.35 -16.40 37.58
N GLU A 407 -20.00 -15.43 36.94
CA GLU A 407 -21.26 -14.91 37.46
C GLU A 407 -22.40 -15.48 36.60
N ASP A 408 -23.25 -16.27 37.26
CA ASP A 408 -24.51 -16.75 36.72
C ASP A 408 -25.50 -15.57 36.65
N GLY A 409 -25.97 -15.20 35.46
CA GLY A 409 -26.95 -14.12 35.32
C GLY A 409 -27.37 -13.84 33.87
N ASP A 410 -28.57 -14.30 33.54
CA ASP A 410 -29.41 -14.09 32.36
C ASP A 410 -29.27 -12.74 31.60
N GLY A 411 -29.25 -12.82 30.26
CA GLY A 411 -29.78 -11.77 29.38
C GLY A 411 -28.82 -11.10 28.39
N GLY A 412 -29.06 -11.31 27.08
CA GLY A 412 -28.95 -10.27 26.05
C GLY A 412 -27.57 -10.00 25.41
N ALA A 413 -27.59 -9.72 24.12
CA ALA A 413 -26.41 -9.58 23.26
C ALA A 413 -25.71 -8.20 23.35
N VAL A 414 -24.41 -8.23 23.00
CA VAL A 414 -23.52 -7.14 22.53
C VAL A 414 -23.09 -6.04 23.53
N LEU A 415 -21.78 -5.99 23.86
CA LEU A 415 -20.86 -4.87 23.57
C LEU A 415 -19.46 -5.12 24.15
N ARG A 416 -18.42 -4.99 23.30
CA ARG A 416 -17.02 -4.88 23.73
C ARG A 416 -16.85 -3.51 24.42
N TRP A 417 -16.51 -3.47 25.71
CA TRP A 417 -16.04 -2.26 26.38
C TRP A 417 -14.62 -2.44 26.90
N SER A 418 -13.79 -1.51 26.47
CA SER A 418 -12.43 -1.26 26.92
C SER A 418 -12.38 -0.73 28.35
N LEU A 419 -11.29 -1.09 29.03
CA LEU A 419 -10.87 -0.64 30.35
C LEU A 419 -10.87 0.90 30.47
N VAL A 420 -11.81 1.46 31.22
CA VAL A 420 -11.65 2.73 31.94
C VAL A 420 -12.29 2.57 33.31
N GLY A 421 -11.47 2.41 34.35
CA GLY A 421 -11.96 2.33 35.72
C GLY A 421 -10.84 2.59 36.71
N THR A 422 -10.62 3.86 37.05
CA THR A 422 -10.37 4.32 38.43
C THR A 422 -10.31 5.85 38.47
N GLY A 423 -11.23 6.47 39.20
CA GLY A 423 -11.11 7.88 39.56
C GLY A 423 -12.40 8.67 39.73
N LEU A 424 -13.46 8.15 40.36
CA LEU A 424 -14.57 8.97 40.86
C LEU A 424 -15.25 8.32 42.06
N ALA A 425 -14.59 8.39 43.21
CA ALA A 425 -15.17 8.14 44.52
C ALA A 425 -14.78 9.28 45.47
N ALA A 426 -15.28 10.49 45.20
CA ALA A 426 -15.38 11.61 46.13
C ALA A 426 -16.25 12.70 45.50
N GLY A 427 -17.58 12.59 45.66
CA GLY A 427 -18.49 13.60 45.09
C GLY A 427 -19.99 13.34 45.26
N ALA A 428 -20.42 12.36 46.07
CA ALA A 428 -21.82 12.20 46.44
C ALA A 428 -22.07 12.93 47.76
N GLY A 429 -22.33 14.24 47.69
CA GLY A 429 -22.60 15.04 48.90
C GLY A 429 -23.05 16.49 48.72
N VAL A 430 -23.18 17.03 47.49
CA VAL A 430 -23.53 18.46 47.28
C VAL A 430 -24.76 18.66 46.37
N GLY A 431 -25.35 17.60 45.83
CA GLY A 431 -26.48 17.70 44.88
C GLY A 431 -27.88 17.84 45.47
N PHE A 432 -28.06 17.83 46.81
CA PHE A 432 -29.40 17.79 47.43
C PHE A 432 -29.83 19.05 48.19
N LEU A 433 -29.04 20.14 48.16
CA LEU A 433 -29.34 21.37 48.93
C LEU A 433 -29.65 22.63 48.12
N ILE A 434 -29.81 22.54 46.79
CA ILE A 434 -30.12 23.71 45.94
C ILE A 434 -31.54 23.71 45.34
N SER A 435 -32.30 22.61 45.45
CA SER A 435 -33.68 22.55 44.90
C SER A 435 -34.80 22.92 45.90
N ALA A 436 -34.48 23.16 47.18
CA ALA A 436 -35.49 23.46 48.21
C ALA A 436 -35.63 24.96 48.59
N ARG A 437 -34.85 25.87 47.99
CA ARG A 437 -34.84 27.30 48.38
C ARG A 437 -35.53 28.26 47.40
N ARG A 438 -36.16 27.76 46.32
CA ARG A 438 -36.86 28.57 45.31
C ARG A 438 -38.40 28.56 45.41
N LYS A 439 -38.98 28.00 46.47
CA LYS A 439 -40.45 27.85 46.63
C LYS A 439 -41.06 28.57 47.85
N ARG A 440 -40.39 29.60 48.38
CA ARG A 440 -40.88 30.38 49.55
C ARG A 440 -40.67 31.91 49.49
N GLN A 441 -40.68 32.52 48.30
CA GLN A 441 -40.83 33.98 48.15
C GLN A 441 -41.77 34.30 46.99
N GLY A 442 -43.05 34.12 47.26
CA GLY A 442 -44.16 34.36 46.35
C GLY A 442 -45.48 34.31 47.11
N GLN A 443 -45.55 35.06 48.21
CA GLN A 443 -46.72 35.71 48.80
C GLN A 443 -46.25 36.66 49.90
#